data_AF-A0A9D2U0Y2-F1
#
_entry.id   AF-A0A9D2U0Y2-F1
#
_cell.length_a   1.000
_cell.length_b   1.000
_cell.length_c   1.000
_cell.angle_alpha   90.00
_cell.angle_beta   90.00
_cell.angle_gamma   90.00
#
_symmetry.space_group_name_H-M   'P 1'
#
loop_
_entity.id
_entity.type
_entity.pdbx_description
1 polymer ?
#
loop_
_entity_poly.entity_id
_entity_poly.type
_entity_poly.pdbx_seq_one_letter_code
_entity_poly.pdbx_strand_id
1 'polypeptide(L)'
;VFSEEEVFPEGIITVANIRKGTGNIAGVTIPTYEGADFSRGDYDLYETPLWVDLAANHMEKAMELDLEAEVLEEQVRLLQKELLTTSQRVNLFEKVKIPETRENIKKISIYMADQQVSAVVRSKISKKKIAQANAAAAGREVAVP
;
A
#
# COMPACT_ATOMS: atom_id res chain seq x y z
N VAL A 1 -1.83 18.06 -52.45
CA VAL A 1 -2.23 19.46 -52.13
C VAL A 1 -1.43 20.01 -50.94
N PHE A 2 -0.27 19.43 -50.62
CA PHE A 2 0.70 20.04 -49.71
C PHE A 2 2.06 19.85 -50.40
N SER A 3 2.59 20.90 -51.01
CA SER A 3 3.84 20.90 -51.79
C SER A 3 4.70 22.10 -51.36
N GLU A 4 4.70 22.36 -50.07
CA GLU A 4 5.43 23.43 -49.38
C GLU A 4 6.19 22.75 -48.23
N GLU A 5 7.24 21.99 -48.58
CA GLU A 5 8.02 21.14 -47.65
C GLU A 5 8.86 21.94 -46.63
N GLU A 6 8.97 23.26 -46.77
CA GLU A 6 9.88 24.10 -45.96
C GLU A 6 9.19 25.22 -45.17
N VAL A 7 7.85 25.21 -45.07
CA VAL A 7 7.10 26.37 -44.56
C VAL A 7 6.67 26.24 -43.10
N PHE A 8 7.20 25.25 -42.37
CA PHE A 8 6.97 25.15 -40.92
C PHE A 8 8.18 25.70 -40.16
N PRO A 9 8.16 26.98 -39.72
CA PRO A 9 9.27 27.56 -38.98
C PRO A 9 9.60 26.75 -37.73
N GLU A 10 10.88 26.45 -37.53
CA GLU A 10 11.39 25.86 -36.29
C GLU A 10 11.11 26.80 -35.12
N GLY A 11 10.57 26.28 -34.02
CA GLY A 11 10.27 27.07 -32.82
C GLY A 11 8.90 27.78 -32.82
N ILE A 12 7.97 27.41 -33.71
CA ILE A 12 6.58 27.91 -33.70
C ILE A 12 5.93 27.78 -32.32
N ILE A 13 6.15 26.68 -31.59
CA ILE A 13 5.62 26.44 -30.24
C ILE A 13 6.74 25.91 -29.36
N THR A 14 6.96 26.58 -28.22
CA THR A 14 7.89 26.13 -27.18
C THR A 14 7.15 26.07 -25.85
N VAL A 15 7.30 24.95 -25.13
CA VAL A 15 6.75 24.81 -23.77
C VAL A 15 7.57 25.68 -22.83
N ALA A 16 6.95 26.73 -22.29
CA ALA A 16 7.61 27.68 -21.40
C ALA A 16 7.62 27.17 -19.95
N ASN A 17 6.51 26.57 -19.51
CA ASN A 17 6.40 26.03 -18.16
C ASN A 17 5.38 24.89 -18.10
N ILE A 18 5.64 23.89 -17.26
CA ILE A 18 4.71 22.78 -17.00
C ILE A 18 4.33 22.87 -15.52
N ARG A 19 3.06 23.16 -15.24
CA ARG A 19 2.53 23.19 -13.87
C ARG A 19 2.08 21.80 -13.47
N LYS A 20 2.78 21.23 -12.48
CA LYS A 20 2.43 19.96 -11.84
C LYS A 20 2.06 20.22 -10.38
N GLY A 21 0.89 19.75 -9.99
CA GLY A 21 0.44 19.71 -8.61
C GLY A 21 0.78 18.38 -7.92
N THR A 22 0.38 18.26 -6.67
CA THR A 22 0.49 17.02 -5.89
C THR A 22 -0.89 16.61 -5.38
N GLY A 23 -1.32 15.40 -5.75
CA GLY A 23 -2.52 14.75 -5.24
C GLY A 23 -2.20 13.59 -4.31
N ASN A 24 -3.21 13.12 -3.58
CA ASN A 24 -3.13 11.91 -2.77
C ASN A 24 -4.23 10.95 -3.19
N ILE A 25 -3.86 9.73 -3.59
CA ILE A 25 -4.79 8.64 -3.85
C ILE A 25 -4.42 7.46 -2.96
N ALA A 26 -5.37 7.04 -2.11
CA ALA A 26 -5.23 5.90 -1.21
C ALA A 26 -3.96 5.93 -0.31
N GLY A 27 -3.48 7.13 0.05
CA GLY A 27 -2.28 7.32 0.86
C GLY A 27 -0.98 7.47 0.07
N VAL A 28 -1.02 7.35 -1.26
CA VAL A 28 0.13 7.56 -2.16
C VAL A 28 0.10 8.99 -2.66
N THR A 29 1.21 9.72 -2.48
CA THR A 29 1.39 11.04 -3.09
C THR A 29 1.73 10.86 -4.57
N ILE A 30 0.91 11.45 -5.44
CA ILE A 30 1.04 11.34 -6.90
C ILE A 30 1.09 12.74 -7.53
N PRO A 31 1.83 12.93 -8.63
CA PRO A 31 1.82 14.19 -9.36
C PRO A 31 0.50 14.35 -10.12
N THR A 32 -0.07 15.55 -10.17
CA THR A 32 -1.26 15.88 -10.97
C THR A 32 -0.93 16.95 -12.00
N TYR A 33 -1.49 16.85 -13.20
CA TYR A 33 -1.28 17.86 -14.25
C TYR A 33 -2.24 19.04 -14.01
N GLU A 34 -1.71 20.25 -13.92
CA GLU A 34 -2.49 21.49 -13.70
C GLU A 34 -2.48 22.42 -14.93
N GLY A 35 -1.73 22.05 -15.97
CA GLY A 35 -1.63 22.77 -17.24
C GLY A 35 -0.20 23.10 -17.63
N ALA A 36 -0.02 23.54 -18.87
CA ALA A 36 1.26 24.00 -19.41
C ALA A 36 1.08 25.39 -20.03
N ASP A 37 2.11 26.21 -19.92
CA ASP A 37 2.20 27.50 -20.59
C ASP A 37 3.01 27.30 -21.88
N PHE A 38 2.38 27.59 -23.01
CA PHE A 38 3.01 27.55 -24.32
C PHE A 38 3.37 28.96 -24.77
N SER A 39 4.54 29.09 -25.38
CA SER A 39 5.00 30.33 -26.03
C SER A 39 5.05 30.10 -27.53
N ARG A 40 4.52 31.04 -28.31
CA ARG A 40 4.61 31.00 -29.77
C ARG A 40 5.84 31.78 -30.22
N GLY A 41 6.58 31.21 -31.17
CA GLY A 41 7.67 31.91 -31.85
C GLY A 41 7.12 32.99 -32.78
N ASP A 42 7.87 34.07 -32.98
CA ASP A 42 7.54 35.07 -34.00
C ASP A 42 7.74 34.47 -35.40
N TYR A 43 6.66 34.39 -36.17
CA TYR A 43 6.69 34.02 -37.58
C TYR A 43 5.95 35.08 -38.40
N ASP A 44 6.43 35.38 -39.61
CA ASP A 44 5.83 36.42 -40.44
C ASP A 44 4.50 35.93 -41.03
N LEU A 45 3.39 36.55 -40.60
CA LEU A 45 2.02 36.27 -41.03
C LEU A 45 1.78 36.56 -42.51
N TYR A 46 2.64 37.37 -43.15
CA TYR A 46 2.56 37.69 -44.58
C TYR A 46 3.35 36.72 -45.45
N GLU A 47 4.39 36.08 -44.91
CA GLU A 47 5.21 35.10 -45.62
C GLU A 47 4.74 33.65 -45.38
N THR A 48 3.97 33.41 -44.32
CA THR A 48 3.46 32.08 -43.96
C THR A 48 2.01 31.85 -44.43
N PRO A 49 1.68 30.67 -44.96
CA PRO A 49 0.32 30.29 -45.29
C PRO A 49 -0.61 30.31 -44.07
N LEU A 50 -1.87 30.68 -44.30
CA LEU A 50 -2.91 30.74 -43.25
C LEU A 50 -3.14 29.42 -42.50
N TRP A 51 -2.78 28.28 -43.10
CA TRP A 51 -2.90 26.97 -42.46
C TRP A 51 -1.88 26.75 -41.35
N VAL A 52 -0.77 27.51 -41.31
CA VAL A 52 0.30 27.39 -40.31
C VAL A 52 -0.20 27.77 -38.92
N ASP A 53 -1.03 28.81 -38.78
CA ASP A 53 -1.63 29.17 -37.49
C ASP A 53 -2.62 28.09 -37.00
N LEU A 54 -3.44 27.53 -37.90
CA LEU A 54 -4.34 26.43 -37.57
C LEU A 54 -3.55 25.18 -37.11
N ALA A 55 -2.47 24.86 -37.82
CA ALA A 55 -1.57 23.76 -37.45
C ALA A 55 -0.89 24.01 -36.10
N ALA A 56 -0.46 25.24 -35.81
CA ALA A 56 0.08 25.63 -34.51
C ALA A 56 -0.95 25.41 -33.37
N ASN A 57 -2.19 25.86 -33.56
CA ASN A 57 -3.26 25.62 -32.57
C ASN A 57 -3.47 24.13 -32.28
N HIS A 58 -3.47 23.29 -33.33
CA HIS A 58 -3.62 21.84 -33.16
C HIS A 58 -2.41 21.19 -32.51
N MET A 59 -1.20 21.66 -32.83
CA MET A 59 0.04 21.15 -32.24
C MET A 59 0.13 21.51 -30.76
N GLU A 60 -0.27 22.72 -30.37
CA GLU A 60 -0.37 23.14 -28.96
C GLU A 60 -1.31 22.21 -28.18
N LYS A 61 -2.47 21.87 -28.75
CA LYS A 61 -3.42 20.95 -28.11
C LYS A 61 -2.89 19.52 -28.03
N ALA A 62 -2.19 19.05 -29.06
CA ALA A 62 -1.57 17.73 -29.05
C ALA A 62 -0.48 17.64 -27.96
N MET A 63 0.37 18.66 -27.86
CA MET A 63 1.41 18.73 -26.83
C MET A 63 0.81 18.80 -25.41
N GLU A 64 -0.30 19.51 -25.22
CA GLU A 64 -1.01 19.52 -23.93
C GLU A 64 -1.48 18.11 -23.52
N LEU A 65 -2.06 17.35 -24.46
CA LEU A 65 -2.51 15.98 -24.23
C LEU A 65 -1.35 15.03 -23.97
N ASP A 66 -0.24 15.18 -24.70
CA ASP A 66 0.96 14.36 -24.48
C ASP A 66 1.56 14.59 -23.09
N LEU A 67 1.62 15.85 -22.64
CA LEU A 67 2.08 16.20 -21.29
C LEU A 67 1.16 15.64 -20.20
N GLU A 68 -0.15 15.69 -20.41
CA GLU A 68 -1.12 15.09 -19.50
C GLU A 68 -0.96 13.56 -19.45
N ALA A 69 -0.77 12.91 -20.60
CA ALA A 69 -0.55 11.48 -20.71
C ALA A 69 0.72 11.04 -19.96
N GLU A 70 1.82 11.77 -20.09
CA GLU A 70 3.07 11.49 -19.36
C GLU A 70 2.88 11.54 -17.84
N VAL A 71 2.11 12.52 -17.34
CA VAL A 71 1.80 12.61 -15.91
C VAL A 71 0.92 11.44 -15.46
N LEU A 72 -0.08 11.05 -16.26
CA LEU A 72 -0.95 9.90 -15.97
C LEU A 72 -0.18 8.58 -15.94
N GLU A 73 0.76 8.37 -16.87
CA GLU A 73 1.63 7.19 -16.87
C GLU A 73 2.47 7.12 -15.59
N GLU A 74 3.00 8.26 -15.12
CA GLU A 74 3.74 8.32 -13.87
C GLU A 74 2.84 8.03 -12.65
N GLN A 75 1.60 8.51 -12.64
CA GLN A 75 0.62 8.15 -11.61
C GLN A 75 0.38 6.65 -11.57
N VAL A 76 0.13 6.02 -12.72
CA VAL A 76 -0.09 4.57 -12.83
C VAL A 76 1.13 3.80 -12.33
N ARG A 77 2.34 4.22 -12.70
CA ARG A 77 3.58 3.58 -12.27
C ARG A 77 3.75 3.61 -10.75
N LEU A 78 3.47 4.75 -10.12
CA LEU A 78 3.56 4.90 -8.66
C LEU A 78 2.51 4.04 -7.94
N LEU A 79 1.27 4.04 -8.44
CA LEU A 79 0.19 3.22 -7.89
C LEU A 79 0.48 1.72 -8.01
N GLN A 80 1.00 1.27 -9.15
CA GLN A 80 1.39 -0.13 -9.35
C GLN A 80 2.46 -0.57 -8.35
N LYS A 81 3.46 0.28 -8.09
CA LYS A 81 4.50 -0.02 -7.11
C LYS A 81 3.93 -0.20 -5.70
N GLU A 82 3.01 0.67 -5.29
CA GLU A 82 2.39 0.56 -3.97
C GLU A 82 1.43 -0.64 -3.89
N LEU A 83 0.69 -0.91 -4.97
CA LEU A 83 -0.20 -2.07 -5.07
C LEU A 83 0.58 -3.38 -4.92
N LEU A 84 1.76 -3.49 -5.54
CA LEU A 84 2.64 -4.65 -5.37
C LEU A 84 3.06 -4.83 -3.91
N THR A 85 3.49 -3.75 -3.25
CA THR A 85 3.90 -3.78 -1.84
C THR A 85 2.75 -4.21 -0.94
N THR A 86 1.56 -3.65 -1.17
CA THR A 86 0.35 -3.99 -0.41
C THR A 86 -0.09 -5.44 -0.65
N SER A 87 -0.06 -5.90 -1.90
CA SER A 87 -0.40 -7.29 -2.25
C SER A 87 0.59 -8.28 -1.64
N GLN A 88 1.89 -7.96 -1.64
CA GLN A 88 2.91 -8.76 -0.96
C GLN A 88 2.66 -8.83 0.54
N ARG A 89 2.28 -7.71 1.18
CA ARG A 89 1.88 -7.71 2.60
C ARG A 89 0.69 -8.62 2.84
N VAL A 90 -0.37 -8.53 2.03
CA VAL A 90 -1.54 -9.41 2.16
C VAL A 90 -1.12 -10.88 2.05
N ASN A 91 -0.30 -11.23 1.06
CA ASN A 91 0.18 -12.60 0.90
C ASN A 91 1.05 -13.07 2.08
N LEU A 92 1.94 -12.21 2.59
CA LEU A 92 2.73 -12.49 3.80
C LEU A 92 1.82 -12.76 5.00
N PHE A 93 0.76 -11.98 5.17
CA PHE A 93 -0.19 -12.19 6.26
C PHE A 93 -0.96 -13.49 6.11
N GLU A 94 -1.57 -13.72 4.95
CA GLU A 94 -2.39 -14.90 4.70
C GLU A 94 -1.61 -16.20 4.76
N LYS A 95 -0.42 -16.23 4.16
CA LYS A 95 0.35 -17.47 3.96
C LYS A 95 1.35 -17.74 5.07
N VAL A 96 1.83 -16.72 5.78
CA VAL A 96 2.89 -16.89 6.79
C VAL A 96 2.41 -16.44 8.17
N LYS A 97 2.08 -15.15 8.35
CA LYS A 97 1.89 -14.59 9.69
C LYS A 97 0.63 -15.09 10.39
N ILE A 98 -0.48 -15.25 9.68
CA ILE A 98 -1.72 -15.78 10.26
C ILE A 98 -1.54 -17.25 10.68
N PRO A 99 -1.01 -18.16 9.82
CA PRO A 99 -0.71 -19.53 10.23
C PRO A 99 0.25 -19.62 11.43
N GLU A 100 1.37 -18.89 11.39
CA GLU A 100 2.36 -18.84 12.46
C GLU A 100 1.74 -18.40 13.79
N THR A 101 0.93 -17.35 13.75
CA THR A 101 0.24 -16.82 14.94
C THR A 101 -0.77 -17.84 15.49
N ARG A 102 -1.52 -18.55 14.63
CA ARG A 102 -2.44 -19.60 15.07
C ARG A 102 -1.72 -20.76 15.75
N GLU A 103 -0.56 -21.17 15.22
CA GLU A 103 0.25 -22.21 15.84
C GLU A 103 0.79 -21.76 17.21
N ASN A 104 1.26 -20.53 17.32
CA ASN A 104 1.74 -19.96 18.58
C ASN A 104 0.62 -19.90 19.63
N ILE A 105 -0.59 -19.45 19.26
CA ILE A 105 -1.76 -19.48 20.14
C ILE A 105 -2.05 -20.92 20.59
N LYS A 106 -2.00 -21.90 19.68
CA LYS A 106 -2.22 -23.31 20.03
C LYS A 106 -1.19 -23.82 21.03
N LYS A 107 0.10 -23.51 20.86
CA LYS A 107 1.18 -23.89 21.79
C LYS A 107 0.95 -23.32 23.18
N ILE A 108 0.62 -22.03 23.26
CA ILE A 108 0.31 -21.35 24.53
C ILE A 108 -0.91 -22.00 25.20
N SER A 109 -1.98 -22.25 24.46
CA SER A 109 -3.20 -22.87 25.00
C SER A 109 -2.96 -24.28 25.55
N ILE A 110 -2.17 -25.11 24.86
CA ILE A 110 -1.81 -26.45 25.34
C ILE A 110 -1.02 -26.35 26.64
N TYR A 111 -0.03 -25.46 26.71
CA TYR A 111 0.76 -25.24 27.92
C TYR A 111 -0.13 -24.79 29.09
N MET A 112 -1.03 -23.83 28.87
CA MET A 112 -1.96 -23.37 29.90
C MET A 112 -2.90 -24.48 30.39
N ALA A 113 -3.41 -25.31 29.49
CA ALA A 113 -4.26 -26.44 29.85
C ALA A 113 -3.51 -27.46 30.72
N ASP A 114 -2.26 -27.78 30.37
CA ASP A 114 -1.41 -28.68 31.17
C ASP A 114 -1.12 -28.10 32.57
N GLN A 115 -0.87 -26.79 32.68
CA GLN A 115 -0.70 -26.13 33.97
C GLN A 115 -1.96 -26.22 34.84
N GLN A 116 -3.15 -26.07 34.25
CA GLN A 116 -4.42 -26.22 34.97
C GLN A 116 -4.62 -27.65 35.48
N VAL A 117 -4.39 -28.66 34.65
CA VAL A 117 -4.50 -30.07 35.04
C VAL A 117 -3.50 -30.41 36.16
N SER A 118 -2.25 -29.97 36.01
CA SER A 118 -1.20 -30.13 37.02
C SER A 118 -1.59 -29.51 38.37
N ALA A 119 -2.20 -28.33 38.36
CA ALA A 119 -2.68 -27.67 39.58
C ALA A 119 -3.79 -28.46 40.29
N VAL A 120 -4.74 -29.02 39.53
CA VAL A 120 -5.82 -29.86 40.09
C VAL A 120 -5.28 -31.17 40.66
N VAL A 121 -4.35 -31.83 39.97
CA VAL A 121 -3.70 -33.06 40.46
C VAL A 121 -2.95 -32.80 41.77
N ARG A 122 -2.15 -31.72 41.83
CA ARG A 122 -1.46 -31.30 43.08
C ARG A 122 -2.45 -31.08 44.22
N SER A 123 -3.57 -30.41 43.93
CA SER A 123 -4.63 -30.15 44.92
C SER A 123 -5.28 -31.45 45.42
N LYS A 124 -5.56 -32.41 44.53
CA LYS A 124 -6.10 -33.73 44.89
C LYS A 124 -5.13 -34.52 45.77
N ILE A 125 -3.83 -34.53 45.44
CA ILE A 125 -2.80 -35.21 46.23
C ILE A 125 -2.71 -34.59 47.63
N SER A 126 -2.68 -33.26 47.73
CA SER A 126 -2.64 -32.55 49.01
C SER A 126 -3.85 -32.92 49.88
N LYS A 127 -5.08 -32.84 49.33
CA LYS A 127 -6.30 -33.24 50.04
C LYS A 127 -6.27 -34.70 50.51
N LYS A 128 -5.80 -35.63 49.66
CA LYS A 128 -5.69 -37.05 50.04
C LYS A 128 -4.71 -37.26 51.19
N LYS A 129 -3.56 -36.59 51.18
CA LYS A 129 -2.57 -36.64 52.28
C LYS A 129 -3.15 -36.09 53.58
N ILE A 130 -3.87 -34.97 53.53
CA ILE A 130 -4.54 -34.38 54.71
C ILE A 130 -5.60 -35.34 55.26
N ALA A 131 -6.44 -35.91 54.39
CA ALA A 131 -7.46 -36.88 54.82
C ALA A 131 -6.85 -38.13 55.49
N GLN A 132 -5.74 -38.65 54.94
CA GLN A 132 -5.01 -39.76 55.54
C GLN A 132 -4.41 -39.40 56.92
N ALA A 133 -3.82 -38.20 57.05
CA ALA A 133 -3.30 -37.72 58.32
C ALA A 133 -4.40 -37.56 59.37
N ASN A 134 -5.55 -36.99 58.99
CA ASN A 134 -6.70 -36.83 59.88
C ASN A 134 -7.30 -38.18 60.32
N ALA A 135 -7.40 -39.16 59.41
CA ALA A 135 -7.86 -40.51 59.74
C ALA A 135 -6.88 -41.23 60.69
N ALA A 136 -5.57 -41.05 60.49
CA ALA A 136 -4.54 -41.59 61.39
C ALA A 136 -4.55 -40.93 62.77
N ALA A 137 -4.91 -39.64 62.87
CA ALA A 137 -5.07 -38.93 64.14
C ALA A 137 -6.33 -39.39 64.89
N ALA A 138 -7.47 -39.54 64.20
CA ALA A 138 -8.72 -40.04 64.79
C ALA A 138 -8.59 -41.48 65.31
N GLY A 139 -7.83 -42.34 64.62
CA GLY A 139 -7.53 -43.70 65.11
C GLY A 139 -6.62 -43.74 66.34
N ARG A 140 -5.91 -42.65 66.64
CA ARG A 140 -5.00 -42.53 67.80
C ARG A 140 -5.73 -42.05 69.05
N GLU A 141 -6.76 -41.22 68.92
CA GLU A 141 -7.60 -40.76 70.04
C GLU A 141 -8.52 -41.87 70.59
N VAL A 142 -8.90 -42.86 69.77
CA VAL A 142 -9.72 -44.01 70.22
C VAL A 142 -8.88 -45.08 70.95
N ALA A 143 -7.55 -45.02 70.88
CA ALA A 143 -6.64 -46.03 71.42
C ALA A 143 -5.97 -45.66 72.76
N VAL A 144 -6.38 -44.56 73.41
CA VAL A 144 -5.93 -44.21 74.77
C VAL A 144 -7.14 -44.29 75.70
N PRO A 145 -7.14 -45.17 76.72
CA PRO A 145 -8.24 -45.32 77.69
C PRO A 145 -8.35 -44.13 78.65
#